data_AF-A0A2P6VQV3-F1
#
_entry.id   AF-A0A2P6VQV3-F1
#
_cell.length_a   1.000
_cell.length_b   1.000
_cell.length_c   1.000
_cell.angle_alpha   90.00
_cell.angle_beta   90.00
_cell.angle_gamma   90.00
#
_symmetry.space_group_name_H-M   'P 1'
#
loop_
_entity.id
_entity.type
_entity.pdbx_description
1 polymer ?
#
loop_
_entity_poly.entity_id
_entity_poly.type
_entity_poly.pdbx_seq_one_letter_code
_entity_poly.pdbx_strand_id
1 'polypeptide(L)'
;MGAAVSAPVINDVSTHLEDPPTFSSKSSHPAALSEGVKAACRKAYADVQPLAVPGGDAAAVFSAAKRAAASLARVQIVHEDEAAGSLELLDTTRLMRYKDDVAVRVRRAADGGGVVVDVRSASRVGKGDLGCNAARIRQYLAALRGELGLSAS
;
A
#
# COMPACT_ATOMS: atom_id res chain seq x y z
N MET A 1 -13.60 -2.67 32.21
CA MET A 1 -12.34 -2.05 31.78
C MET A 1 -11.87 -2.81 30.55
N GLY A 2 -11.95 -2.22 29.37
CA GLY A 2 -11.54 -2.88 28.12
C GLY A 2 -10.01 -2.98 28.07
N ALA A 3 -9.48 -4.17 27.81
CA ALA A 3 -8.05 -4.35 27.62
C ALA A 3 -7.56 -3.42 26.50
N ALA A 4 -6.60 -2.56 26.80
CA ALA A 4 -5.86 -1.84 25.78
C ALA A 4 -5.09 -2.88 24.96
N VAL A 5 -5.61 -3.24 23.79
CA VAL A 5 -4.89 -4.07 22.84
C VAL A 5 -3.68 -3.22 22.42
N SER A 6 -2.49 -3.55 22.93
CA SER A 6 -1.26 -2.91 22.48
C SER A 6 -1.15 -3.09 20.98
N ALA A 7 -1.04 -1.97 20.26
CA ALA A 7 -0.85 -2.02 18.82
C ALA A 7 0.35 -2.92 18.50
N PRO A 8 0.23 -3.80 17.50
CA PRO A 8 1.31 -4.71 17.17
C PRO A 8 2.55 -3.91 16.74
N VAL A 9 3.73 -4.38 17.13
CA VAL A 9 5.02 -3.76 16.77
C VAL A 9 5.32 -4.08 15.31
N ILE A 10 4.57 -3.44 14.41
CA ILE A 10 4.64 -3.55 12.96
C ILE A 10 4.78 -2.14 12.40
N ASN A 11 5.70 -1.96 11.46
CA ASN A 11 5.93 -0.70 10.75
C ASN A 11 6.05 -0.88 9.24
N ASP A 12 5.73 -2.08 8.74
CA ASP A 12 5.81 -2.47 7.33
C ASP A 12 4.61 -3.37 7.05
N VAL A 13 3.66 -2.86 6.27
CA VAL A 13 2.39 -3.52 5.97
C VAL A 13 2.26 -3.62 4.46
N SER A 14 1.81 -4.79 3.97
CA SER A 14 1.51 -4.99 2.56
C SER A 14 0.20 -5.73 2.38
N THR A 15 -0.48 -5.44 1.28
CA THR A 15 -1.64 -6.21 0.82
C THR A 15 -1.26 -7.61 0.31
N HIS A 16 -0.01 -7.83 -0.13
CA HIS A 16 0.45 -9.11 -0.66
C HIS A 16 1.69 -9.59 0.10
N LEU A 17 1.48 -10.33 1.19
CA LEU A 17 2.56 -10.61 2.16
C LEU A 17 3.67 -11.52 1.63
N GLU A 18 3.36 -12.42 0.70
CA GLU A 18 4.33 -13.40 0.17
C GLU A 18 5.13 -12.87 -1.01
N ASP A 19 4.61 -11.86 -1.69
CA ASP A 19 5.25 -11.17 -2.82
C ASP A 19 4.83 -9.70 -2.75
N PRO A 20 5.42 -8.94 -1.81
CA PRO A 20 5.04 -7.55 -1.59
C PRO A 20 5.58 -6.65 -2.70
N PRO A 21 4.90 -5.54 -3.03
CA PRO A 21 5.50 -4.48 -3.83
C PRO A 21 6.86 -4.06 -3.28
N THR A 22 7.83 -3.91 -4.19
CA THR A 22 9.19 -3.47 -3.88
C THR A 22 9.31 -1.97 -4.04
N PHE A 23 10.07 -1.34 -3.15
CA PHE A 23 10.48 0.06 -3.32
C PHE A 23 11.63 0.17 -4.33
N SER A 24 11.85 1.38 -4.86
CA SER A 24 13.02 1.66 -5.69
C SER A 24 14.33 1.44 -4.92
N SER A 25 15.43 1.34 -5.67
CA SER A 25 16.78 1.12 -5.12
C SER A 25 17.27 2.20 -4.16
N LYS A 26 16.56 3.33 -4.05
CA LYS A 26 16.85 4.42 -3.10
C LYS A 26 16.29 4.15 -1.69
N SER A 27 15.35 3.22 -1.56
CA SER A 27 14.77 2.86 -0.26
C SER A 27 15.68 1.89 0.51
N SER A 28 15.69 2.02 1.84
CA SER A 28 16.40 1.09 2.73
C SER A 28 15.53 -0.10 3.18
N HIS A 29 14.29 -0.18 2.71
CA HIS A 29 13.39 -1.28 3.05
C HIS A 29 13.80 -2.57 2.32
N PRO A 30 13.84 -3.72 3.02
CA PRO A 30 14.13 -5.00 2.38
C PRO A 30 13.03 -5.36 1.36
N ALA A 31 13.42 -6.04 0.29
CA ALA A 31 12.48 -6.47 -0.75
C ALA A 31 11.38 -7.36 -0.18
N ALA A 32 11.74 -8.37 0.64
CA ALA A 32 10.80 -9.27 1.29
C ALA A 32 10.44 -8.82 2.72
N LEU A 33 9.23 -9.19 3.16
CA LEU A 33 8.81 -9.08 4.56
C LEU A 33 9.39 -10.24 5.38
N SER A 34 9.80 -9.98 6.62
CA SER A 34 10.17 -11.04 7.56
C SER A 34 8.96 -11.88 7.96
N GLU A 35 9.16 -13.15 8.31
CA GLU A 35 8.06 -14.03 8.76
C GLU A 35 7.31 -13.48 9.99
N GLY A 36 8.03 -12.81 10.90
CA GLY A 36 7.40 -12.15 12.05
C GLY A 36 6.44 -11.03 11.62
N VAL A 37 6.83 -10.21 10.64
CA VAL A 37 5.98 -9.14 10.09
C VAL A 37 4.78 -9.75 9.36
N LYS A 38 5.00 -10.78 8.51
CA LYS A 38 3.89 -11.46 7.81
C LYS A 38 2.87 -12.02 8.80
N ALA A 39 3.32 -12.74 9.83
CA ALA A 39 2.45 -13.31 10.85
C ALA A 39 1.68 -12.24 11.63
N ALA A 40 2.34 -11.13 11.97
CA ALA A 40 1.72 -10.03 12.68
C ALA A 40 0.68 -9.30 11.81
N CYS A 41 0.96 -9.06 10.52
CA CYS A 41 0.00 -8.51 9.56
C CYS A 41 -1.20 -9.44 9.36
N ARG A 42 -1.00 -10.76 9.20
CA ARG A 42 -2.10 -11.74 9.09
C ARG A 42 -3.05 -11.67 10.30
N LYS A 43 -2.50 -11.48 11.51
CA LYS A 43 -3.29 -11.40 12.74
C LYS A 43 -4.01 -10.06 12.90
N ALA A 44 -3.36 -8.95 12.58
CA ALA A 44 -3.85 -7.61 12.91
C ALA A 44 -4.61 -6.92 11.77
N TYR A 45 -4.30 -7.26 10.52
CA TYR A 45 -4.73 -6.54 9.32
C TYR A 45 -5.22 -7.49 8.23
N ALA A 46 -6.03 -8.48 8.61
CA ALA A 46 -6.59 -9.46 7.67
C ALA A 46 -7.43 -8.82 6.55
N ASP A 47 -7.94 -7.62 6.77
CA ASP A 47 -8.71 -6.82 5.81
C ASP A 47 -7.83 -6.06 4.79
N VAL A 48 -6.53 -5.90 5.05
CA VAL A 48 -5.60 -5.23 4.13
C VAL A 48 -5.20 -6.21 3.03
N GLN A 49 -5.97 -6.21 1.95
CA GLN A 49 -5.87 -7.15 0.83
C GLN A 49 -5.66 -6.42 -0.50
N PRO A 50 -5.17 -7.11 -1.55
CA PRO A 50 -4.99 -6.51 -2.86
C PRO A 50 -6.33 -6.06 -3.44
N LEU A 51 -6.33 -4.99 -4.23
CA LEU A 51 -7.52 -4.56 -4.96
C LEU A 51 -7.59 -5.29 -6.30
N ALA A 52 -8.57 -6.16 -6.46
CA ALA A 52 -8.94 -6.72 -7.76
C ALA A 52 -9.79 -5.73 -8.55
N VAL A 53 -9.47 -5.56 -9.83
CA VAL A 53 -10.21 -4.76 -10.81
C VAL A 53 -10.59 -5.67 -11.99
N PRO A 54 -11.71 -6.41 -11.88
CA PRO A 54 -12.16 -7.31 -12.93
C PRO A 54 -12.40 -6.57 -14.24
N GLY A 55 -11.94 -7.13 -15.36
CA GLY A 55 -12.03 -6.51 -16.68
C GLY A 55 -11.26 -5.19 -16.84
N GLY A 56 -10.47 -4.78 -15.84
CA GLY A 56 -9.69 -3.56 -15.89
C GLY A 56 -8.56 -3.62 -16.92
N ASP A 57 -8.29 -2.49 -17.56
CA ASP A 57 -7.08 -2.29 -18.37
C ASP A 57 -5.92 -1.79 -17.50
N ALA A 58 -4.71 -2.34 -17.72
CA ALA A 58 -3.56 -2.04 -16.87
C ALA A 58 -3.13 -0.57 -16.93
N ALA A 59 -3.14 0.06 -18.11
CA ALA A 59 -2.75 1.45 -18.27
C ALA A 59 -3.81 2.40 -17.69
N ALA A 60 -5.09 2.07 -17.88
CA ALA A 60 -6.20 2.80 -17.26
C ALA A 60 -6.15 2.73 -15.72
N VAL A 61 -5.88 1.54 -15.16
CA VAL A 61 -5.75 1.35 -13.71
C VAL A 61 -4.51 2.06 -13.16
N PHE A 62 -3.38 2.02 -13.87
CA PHE A 62 -2.18 2.77 -13.47
C PHE A 62 -2.43 4.29 -13.47
N SER A 63 -3.12 4.80 -14.49
CA SER A 63 -3.54 6.20 -14.54
C SER A 63 -4.46 6.59 -13.38
N ALA A 64 -5.41 5.70 -13.01
CA ALA A 64 -6.26 5.89 -11.85
C ALA A 64 -5.46 5.86 -10.53
N ALA A 65 -4.48 4.95 -10.40
CA ALA A 65 -3.57 4.87 -9.26
C ALA A 65 -2.79 6.18 -9.03
N LYS A 66 -2.37 6.85 -10.11
CA LYS A 66 -1.73 8.18 -10.04
C LYS A 66 -2.69 9.27 -9.59
N ARG A 67 -3.91 9.32 -10.15
CA ARG A 67 -4.93 10.30 -9.73
C ARG A 67 -5.34 10.11 -8.27
N ALA A 68 -5.47 8.86 -7.83
CA ALA A 68 -5.73 8.53 -6.44
C ALA A 68 -4.63 9.07 -5.52
N ALA A 69 -3.35 8.88 -5.86
CA ALA A 69 -2.24 9.45 -5.12
C ALA A 69 -2.30 11.00 -5.09
N ALA A 70 -2.56 11.63 -6.23
CA ALA A 70 -2.64 13.09 -6.35
C ALA A 70 -3.82 13.71 -5.58
N SER A 71 -4.90 12.94 -5.36
CA SER A 71 -6.06 13.39 -4.57
C SER A 71 -5.76 13.48 -3.06
N LEU A 72 -4.70 12.84 -2.59
CA LEU A 72 -4.33 12.78 -1.18
C LEU A 72 -3.36 13.91 -0.82
N ALA A 73 -3.83 14.88 -0.03
CA ALA A 73 -3.12 16.12 0.27
C ALA A 73 -1.71 16.00 0.92
N ARG A 74 -1.32 14.81 1.38
CA ARG A 74 -0.05 14.56 2.08
C ARG A 74 0.86 13.58 1.35
N VAL A 75 0.43 13.13 0.18
CA VAL A 75 1.11 12.13 -0.63
C VAL A 75 1.79 12.84 -1.79
N GLN A 76 3.04 12.47 -2.04
CA GLN A 76 3.81 12.91 -3.19
C GLN A 76 4.27 11.70 -3.99
N ILE A 77 4.08 11.72 -5.30
CA ILE A 77 4.69 10.71 -6.17
C ILE A 77 6.19 11.02 -6.31
N VAL A 78 7.03 10.04 -6.01
CA VAL A 78 8.51 10.17 -6.05
C VAL A 78 9.17 9.28 -7.10
N HIS A 79 8.46 8.27 -7.60
CA HIS A 79 8.89 7.42 -8.70
C HIS A 79 7.68 6.86 -9.45
N GLU A 80 7.80 6.75 -10.78
CA GLU A 80 6.80 6.18 -11.66
C GLU A 80 7.48 5.33 -12.73
N ASP A 81 7.02 4.11 -12.93
CA ASP A 81 7.40 3.23 -14.04
C ASP A 81 6.13 2.51 -14.53
N GLU A 82 5.46 3.11 -15.50
CA GLU A 82 4.21 2.59 -16.07
C GLU A 82 4.41 1.26 -16.80
N ALA A 83 5.57 1.07 -17.43
CA ALA A 83 5.89 -0.18 -18.14
C ALA A 83 6.01 -1.36 -17.17
N ALA A 84 6.61 -1.13 -16.00
CA ALA A 84 6.68 -2.11 -14.91
C ALA A 84 5.42 -2.13 -14.01
N GLY A 85 4.48 -1.20 -14.21
CA GLY A 85 3.31 -1.03 -13.34
C GLY A 85 3.68 -0.61 -11.91
N SER A 86 4.78 0.10 -11.71
CA SER A 86 5.30 0.49 -10.40
C SER A 86 5.14 1.99 -10.13
N LEU A 87 4.70 2.33 -8.93
CA LEU A 87 4.50 3.69 -8.46
C LEU A 87 4.98 3.80 -7.01
N GLU A 88 5.87 4.73 -6.72
CA GLU A 88 6.36 4.98 -5.36
C GLU A 88 5.90 6.36 -4.88
N LEU A 89 5.37 6.38 -3.65
CA LEU A 89 4.83 7.56 -3.02
C LEU A 89 5.54 7.81 -1.69
N LEU A 90 5.63 9.09 -1.34
CA LEU A 90 6.06 9.56 -0.04
C LEU A 90 4.86 10.18 0.68
N ASP A 91 4.48 9.64 1.84
CA ASP A 91 3.49 10.29 2.72
C ASP A 91 4.21 10.97 3.89
N THR A 92 3.98 12.28 4.00
CA THR A 92 4.54 13.07 5.10
C THR A 92 3.53 13.29 6.23
N THR A 93 3.81 12.63 7.35
CA THR A 93 3.43 12.92 8.74
C THR A 93 3.21 14.39 9.15
N ARG A 94 1.99 14.94 9.28
CA ARG A 94 1.83 16.34 9.81
C ARG A 94 2.28 16.50 11.27
N LEU A 95 2.01 15.51 12.13
CA LEU A 95 2.21 15.65 13.59
C LEU A 95 3.62 15.25 14.04
N MET A 96 4.29 14.36 13.31
CA MET A 96 5.58 13.79 13.73
C MET A 96 6.71 13.95 12.69
N ARG A 97 6.45 14.59 11.53
CA ARG A 97 7.41 14.70 10.40
C ARG A 97 8.03 13.38 9.93
N TYR A 98 7.45 12.24 10.28
CA TYR A 98 7.88 10.96 9.73
C TYR A 98 7.48 10.87 8.25
N LYS A 99 8.44 10.40 7.46
CA LYS A 99 8.29 10.09 6.04
C LYS A 99 8.12 8.59 5.93
N ASP A 100 7.00 8.17 5.37
CA ASP A 100 6.71 6.77 5.09
C ASP A 100 6.75 6.55 3.58
N ASP A 101 7.35 5.44 3.17
CA ASP A 101 7.43 5.04 1.77
C ASP A 101 6.23 4.14 1.45
N VAL A 102 5.58 4.40 0.33
CA VAL A 102 4.47 3.60 -0.18
C VAL A 102 4.81 3.09 -1.58
N ALA A 103 4.84 1.77 -1.76
CA ALA A 103 5.00 1.14 -3.06
C ALA A 103 3.64 0.62 -3.54
N VAL A 104 3.28 0.94 -4.77
CA VAL A 104 2.08 0.49 -5.46
C VAL A 104 2.51 -0.30 -6.69
N ARG A 105 1.95 -1.51 -6.85
CA ARG A 105 2.20 -2.37 -8.00
C ARG A 105 0.88 -2.70 -8.69
N VAL A 106 0.78 -2.35 -9.96
CA VAL A 106 -0.32 -2.66 -10.86
C VAL A 106 0.12 -3.79 -11.77
N ARG A 107 -0.58 -4.92 -11.75
CA ARG A 107 -0.24 -6.09 -12.57
C ARG A 107 -1.49 -6.77 -13.09
N ARG A 108 -1.35 -7.49 -14.20
CA ARG A 108 -2.43 -8.36 -14.69
C ARG A 108 -2.70 -9.47 -13.66
N ALA A 109 -3.97 -9.80 -13.47
CA ALA A 109 -4.37 -10.95 -12.68
C ALA A 109 -3.85 -12.24 -13.33
N ALA A 110 -3.44 -13.23 -12.53
CA ALA A 110 -2.85 -14.47 -13.03
C ALA A 110 -3.84 -15.33 -13.86
N ASP A 111 -5.14 -15.18 -13.59
CA ASP A 111 -6.23 -15.81 -14.32
C ASP A 111 -6.62 -15.06 -15.61
N GLY A 112 -5.97 -13.93 -15.91
CA GLY A 112 -6.28 -13.08 -17.06
C GLY A 112 -7.57 -12.27 -16.94
N GLY A 113 -8.27 -12.33 -15.80
CA GLY A 113 -9.59 -11.75 -15.61
C GLY A 113 -9.62 -10.24 -15.35
N GLY A 114 -8.46 -9.56 -15.36
CA GLY A 114 -8.35 -8.14 -15.11
C GLY A 114 -7.01 -7.74 -14.52
N VAL A 115 -7.04 -6.78 -13.59
CA VAL A 115 -5.86 -6.19 -12.96
C VAL A 115 -5.93 -6.36 -11.45
N VAL A 116 -4.77 -6.54 -10.81
CA VAL A 116 -4.61 -6.52 -9.36
C VAL A 116 -3.70 -5.35 -9.00
N VAL A 117 -4.09 -4.59 -7.98
CA VAL A 117 -3.29 -3.53 -7.39
C VAL A 117 -2.85 -3.96 -5.99
N ASP A 118 -1.55 -4.15 -5.83
CA ASP A 118 -0.91 -4.42 -4.55
C ASP A 118 -0.33 -3.12 -3.99
N VAL A 119 -0.37 -2.96 -2.66
CA VAL A 119 0.18 -1.78 -1.97
C VAL A 119 1.02 -2.24 -0.78
N ARG A 120 2.15 -1.58 -0.56
CA ARG A 120 2.98 -1.70 0.65
C ARG A 120 3.24 -0.31 1.22
N SER A 121 3.12 -0.16 2.53
CA SER A 121 3.44 1.08 3.24
C SER A 121 4.39 0.74 4.38
N ALA A 122 5.55 1.38 4.42
CA ALA A 122 6.59 1.12 5.39
C ALA A 122 7.17 2.41 5.98
N SER A 123 7.38 2.40 7.30
CA SER A 123 7.94 3.53 8.01
C SER A 123 9.46 3.47 8.07
N ARG A 124 10.11 4.58 7.72
CA ARG A 124 11.58 4.68 7.71
C ARG A 124 12.22 4.60 9.10
N VAL A 125 11.45 4.89 10.16
CA VAL A 125 11.94 4.97 11.55
C VAL A 125 10.94 4.31 12.50
N GLY A 126 11.46 3.65 13.55
CA GLY A 126 10.67 3.00 14.59
C GLY A 126 10.32 1.55 14.24
N LYS A 127 9.93 0.76 15.26
CA LYS A 127 9.56 -0.66 15.10
C LYS A 127 8.04 -0.89 15.00
N GLY A 128 7.25 0.11 15.37
CA GLY A 128 5.79 0.07 15.34
C GLY A 128 5.24 1.43 14.91
N ASP A 129 4.12 1.42 14.19
CA ASP A 129 3.51 2.61 13.60
C ASP A 129 2.09 2.90 14.14
N LEU A 130 1.64 2.13 15.15
CA LEU A 130 0.30 2.19 15.73
C LEU A 130 -0.84 2.04 14.70
N GLY A 131 -0.59 1.33 13.60
CA GLY A 131 -1.56 1.08 12.52
C GLY A 131 -1.59 2.14 11.43
N CYS A 132 -0.67 3.11 11.43
CA CYS A 132 -0.64 4.18 10.43
C CYS A 132 -0.47 3.66 9.00
N ASN A 133 0.41 2.68 8.76
CA ASN A 133 0.64 2.10 7.43
C ASN A 133 -0.59 1.35 6.93
N ALA A 134 -1.26 0.58 7.80
CA ALA A 134 -2.52 -0.07 7.43
C ALA A 134 -3.62 0.96 7.11
N ALA A 135 -3.76 2.02 7.91
CA ALA A 135 -4.71 3.10 7.64
C ALA A 135 -4.40 3.82 6.32
N ARG A 136 -3.13 4.04 6.01
CA ARG A 136 -2.69 4.66 4.75
C ARG A 136 -3.02 3.81 3.55
N ILE A 137 -2.76 2.50 3.61
CA ILE A 137 -3.12 1.57 2.53
C ILE A 137 -4.63 1.63 2.28
N ARG A 138 -5.45 1.58 3.34
CA ARG A 138 -6.91 1.68 3.23
C ARG A 138 -7.34 3.00 2.59
N GLN A 139 -6.78 4.12 3.02
CA GLN A 139 -7.08 5.44 2.46
C GLN A 139 -6.72 5.52 0.98
N TYR A 140 -5.55 5.00 0.59
CA TYR A 140 -5.13 4.97 -0.80
C TYR A 140 -6.03 4.08 -1.67
N LEU A 141 -6.36 2.87 -1.20
CA LEU A 141 -7.26 1.97 -1.90
C LEU A 141 -8.68 2.54 -2.02
N ALA A 142 -9.17 3.27 -1.01
CA ALA A 142 -10.45 3.95 -1.07
C ALA A 142 -10.46 5.06 -2.13
N ALA A 143 -9.40 5.88 -2.20
CA ALA A 143 -9.25 6.89 -3.24
C ALA A 143 -9.20 6.25 -4.64
N LEU A 144 -8.44 5.15 -4.79
CA LEU A 144 -8.36 4.40 -6.05
C LEU A 144 -9.71 3.81 -6.48
N ARG A 145 -10.51 3.26 -5.54
CA ARG A 145 -11.87 2.80 -5.85
C ARG A 145 -12.73 3.95 -6.37
N GLY A 146 -12.64 5.13 -5.77
CA GLY A 146 -13.32 6.33 -6.25
C GLY A 146 -12.93 6.70 -7.69
N GLU A 147 -11.63 6.70 -8.00
CA GLU A 147 -11.11 6.98 -9.35
C GLU A 147 -11.51 5.93 -10.41
N LEU A 148 -11.79 4.70 -9.97
CA LEU A 148 -12.24 3.61 -10.83
C LEU A 148 -13.77 3.47 -10.88
N GLY A 149 -14.51 4.30 -10.14
CA GLY A 149 -15.97 4.16 -10.02
C GLY A 149 -16.43 2.87 -9.34
N LEU A 150 -15.55 2.22 -8.57
CA LEU A 150 -15.88 1.02 -7.81
C LEU A 150 -16.59 1.41 -6.51
N SER A 151 -17.69 0.73 -6.20
CA SER A 151 -18.37 0.90 -4.91
C SER A 151 -17.44 0.54 -3.74
N ALA A 152 -17.57 1.27 -2.62
CA ALA A 152 -16.95 0.89 -1.36
C ALA A 152 -17.65 -0.37 -0.83
N SER A 153 -16.91 -1.47 -0.71
CA SER A 153 -17.36 -2.70 -0.03
C SER A 153 -17.28 -2.54 1.48
#